data_AF-A0A7C5T1V5-F1
#
_entry.id   AF-A0A7C5T1V5-F1
#
_cell.length_a   1.000
_cell.length_b   1.000
_cell.length_c   1.000
_cell.angle_alpha   90.00
_cell.angle_beta   90.00
_cell.angle_gamma   90.00
#
_symmetry.space_group_name_H-M   'P 1'
#
loop_
_entity.id
_entity.type
_entity.pdbx_description
1 polymer ?
#
loop_
_entity_poly.entity_id
_entity_poly.type
_entity_poly.pdbx_seq_one_letter_code
_entity_poly.pdbx_strand_id
1 'polypeptide(L)'
;MVWSKNWERVLLLSRVLRDGELVCIVAEAGLGRYLSLCEEARRKPTYLPEDLKRKIIESCAKEVSDEKLIEAFRAVKPSLYPEGIPFRGNYYTYLGDGNLQLRSSWSEVKRDVYEVLEKGGERVYAFLRAIVELTEELLKKYEPRYCYLFGPDYESILRRMREILGRIEVPTPRDFAILKASGIYYKSGSRRYPGHSIPLEIIPAVKEALEEWRRFSGRLAREVASAKSSETAPREGSSSVESGEYRGGAT
;
A
#
# COMPACT_ATOMS: atom_id res chain seq x y z
N MET A 1 -11.83 10.92 -2.34
CA MET A 1 -11.89 10.03 -3.53
C MET A 1 -12.70 8.81 -3.13
N VAL A 2 -13.75 8.46 -3.87
CA VAL A 2 -14.55 7.26 -3.59
C VAL A 2 -13.93 6.10 -4.37
N TRP A 3 -13.50 5.05 -3.68
CA TRP A 3 -12.97 3.85 -4.34
C TRP A 3 -14.10 3.13 -5.05
N SER A 4 -13.97 2.90 -6.36
CA SER A 4 -14.98 2.21 -7.16
C SER A 4 -14.31 1.22 -8.11
N LYS A 5 -15.06 0.20 -8.55
CA LYS A 5 -14.57 -0.77 -9.54
C LYS A 5 -14.09 -0.12 -10.84
N ASN A 6 -14.78 0.92 -11.31
CA ASN A 6 -14.38 1.67 -12.51
C ASN A 6 -13.07 2.41 -12.28
N TRP A 7 -12.89 3.03 -11.11
CA TRP A 7 -11.62 3.67 -10.76
C TRP A 7 -10.48 2.66 -10.72
N GLU A 8 -10.69 1.51 -10.09
CA GLU A 8 -9.66 0.47 -10.02
C GLU A 8 -9.32 -0.09 -11.42
N ARG A 9 -10.30 -0.20 -12.32
CA ARG A 9 -10.04 -0.56 -13.72
C ARG A 9 -9.19 0.49 -14.43
N VAL A 10 -9.41 1.78 -14.19
CA VAL A 10 -8.53 2.86 -14.69
C VAL A 10 -7.11 2.68 -14.16
N LEU A 11 -6.95 2.34 -12.88
CA LEU A 11 -5.64 2.07 -12.27
C LEU A 11 -4.94 0.88 -12.94
N LEU A 12 -5.65 -0.23 -13.15
CA LEU A 12 -5.16 -1.44 -13.80
C LEU A 12 -4.58 -1.12 -15.18
N LEU A 13 -5.39 -0.45 -16.01
CA LEU A 13 -5.03 -0.11 -17.40
C LEU A 13 -3.92 0.95 -17.47
N SER A 14 -3.84 1.85 -16.48
CA SER A 14 -2.84 2.92 -16.41
C SER A 14 -1.44 2.44 -16.03
N ARG A 15 -1.35 1.33 -15.29
CA ARG A 15 -0.10 0.84 -14.69
C ARG A 15 0.47 -0.37 -15.41
N VAL A 16 -0.34 -1.42 -15.55
CA VAL A 16 0.16 -2.77 -15.86
C VAL A 16 0.64 -2.88 -17.30
N LEU A 17 0.09 -2.05 -18.19
CA LEU A 17 0.24 -2.19 -19.63
C LEU A 17 1.26 -1.20 -20.18
N ARG A 18 2.17 -1.68 -21.03
CA ARG A 18 2.87 -0.80 -21.96
C ARG A 18 1.90 -0.24 -22.97
N ASP A 19 2.27 0.87 -23.59
CA ASP A 19 1.43 1.58 -24.57
C ASP A 19 0.94 0.66 -25.70
N GLY A 20 1.81 -0.20 -26.24
CA GLY A 20 1.43 -1.20 -27.25
C GLY A 20 0.51 -2.30 -26.73
N GLU A 21 0.69 -2.74 -25.49
CA GLU A 21 -0.19 -3.74 -24.85
C GLU A 21 -1.56 -3.13 -24.57
N LEU A 22 -1.62 -1.87 -24.14
CA LEU A 22 -2.88 -1.15 -23.89
C LEU A 22 -3.75 -1.12 -25.15
N VAL A 23 -3.22 -0.69 -26.30
CA VAL A 23 -4.01 -0.63 -27.55
C VAL A 23 -4.48 -2.02 -27.99
N CYS A 24 -3.66 -3.06 -27.80
CA CYS A 24 -4.06 -4.41 -28.15
C CYS A 24 -5.09 -4.98 -27.19
N ILE A 25 -4.96 -4.75 -25.88
CA ILE A 25 -5.98 -5.16 -24.90
C ILE A 25 -7.34 -4.56 -25.23
N VAL A 26 -7.40 -3.25 -25.53
CA VAL A 26 -8.69 -2.62 -25.81
C VAL A 26 -9.29 -3.06 -27.16
N ALA A 27 -8.45 -3.32 -28.17
CA ALA A 27 -8.89 -3.81 -29.46
C ALA A 27 -9.46 -5.24 -29.34
N GLU A 28 -8.72 -6.13 -28.68
CA GLU A 28 -9.16 -7.52 -28.40
C GLU A 28 -10.41 -7.55 -27.52
N ALA A 29 -10.56 -6.59 -26.59
CA ALA A 29 -11.76 -6.46 -25.77
C ALA A 29 -13.00 -5.92 -26.54
N GLY A 30 -12.90 -5.72 -27.86
CA GLY A 30 -14.01 -5.37 -28.74
C GLY A 30 -14.11 -3.89 -29.09
N LEU A 31 -13.13 -3.05 -28.73
CA LEU A 31 -13.10 -1.65 -29.17
C LEU A 31 -12.40 -1.53 -30.54
N GLY A 32 -13.09 -1.97 -31.59
CA GLY A 32 -12.56 -2.11 -32.96
C GLY A 32 -11.91 -0.85 -33.56
N ARG A 33 -12.27 0.34 -33.06
CA ARG A 33 -11.64 1.62 -33.47
C ARG A 33 -10.14 1.72 -33.14
N TYR A 34 -9.61 0.83 -32.30
CA TYR A 34 -8.18 0.79 -31.96
C TYR A 34 -7.41 -0.35 -32.66
N LEU A 35 -8.05 -1.10 -33.58
CA LEU A 35 -7.42 -2.23 -34.28
C LEU A 35 -6.16 -1.80 -35.05
N SER A 36 -6.23 -0.71 -35.82
CA SER A 36 -5.07 -0.21 -36.58
C SER A 36 -3.88 0.15 -35.69
N LEU A 37 -4.14 0.74 -34.52
CA LEU A 37 -3.09 1.04 -33.53
C LEU A 37 -2.49 -0.24 -32.93
N CYS A 38 -3.30 -1.28 -32.68
CA CYS A 38 -2.77 -2.56 -32.24
C CYS A 38 -1.93 -3.24 -33.32
N GLU A 39 -2.37 -3.22 -34.58
CA GLU A 39 -1.58 -3.75 -35.71
C GLU A 39 -0.23 -3.05 -35.84
N GLU A 40 -0.19 -1.73 -35.66
CA GLU A 40 1.05 -0.96 -35.64
C GLU A 40 1.93 -1.33 -34.44
N ALA A 41 1.34 -1.44 -33.24
CA ALA A 41 2.05 -1.81 -32.02
C ALA A 41 2.64 -3.23 -32.03
N ARG A 42 2.04 -4.15 -32.82
CA ARG A 42 2.61 -5.49 -33.06
C ARG A 42 3.86 -5.45 -33.93
N ARG A 43 4.02 -4.43 -34.79
CA ARG A 43 5.15 -4.30 -35.72
C ARG A 43 6.33 -3.55 -35.12
N LYS A 44 6.09 -2.58 -34.25
CA LYS A 44 7.13 -1.75 -33.65
C LYS A 44 6.74 -1.24 -32.26
N PRO A 45 7.70 -0.84 -31.42
CA PRO A 45 7.41 -0.16 -30.16
C PRO A 45 6.55 1.08 -30.40
N THR A 46 5.38 1.14 -29.75
CA THR A 46 4.45 2.26 -29.84
C THR A 46 4.54 3.12 -28.59
N TYR A 47 4.60 4.43 -28.79
CA TYR A 47 4.43 5.42 -27.73
C TYR A 47 3.14 6.19 -28.00
N LEU A 48 2.22 6.19 -27.03
CA LEU A 48 0.95 6.89 -27.11
C LEU A 48 1.07 8.24 -26.41
N PRO A 49 0.70 9.34 -27.10
CA PRO A 49 0.45 10.62 -26.44
C PRO A 49 -0.47 10.46 -25.21
N GLU A 50 -0.21 11.20 -24.14
CA GLU A 50 -0.93 11.03 -22.87
C GLU A 50 -2.44 11.28 -23.01
N ASP A 51 -2.85 12.21 -23.86
CA ASP A 51 -4.26 12.50 -24.12
C ASP A 51 -4.97 11.35 -24.84
N LEU A 52 -4.32 10.72 -25.82
CA LEU A 52 -4.84 9.54 -26.51
C LEU A 52 -4.91 8.35 -25.55
N LYS A 53 -3.87 8.14 -24.75
CA LYS A 53 -3.83 7.08 -23.74
C LYS A 53 -4.99 7.20 -22.74
N ARG A 54 -5.20 8.40 -22.19
CA ARG A 54 -6.33 8.70 -21.30
C ARG A 54 -7.67 8.36 -21.95
N LYS A 55 -7.89 8.79 -23.20
CA LYS A 55 -9.12 8.47 -23.95
C LYS A 55 -9.32 6.96 -24.11
N ILE A 56 -8.27 6.21 -24.44
CA ILE A 56 -8.33 4.74 -24.56
C ILE A 56 -8.73 4.10 -23.24
N ILE A 57 -8.09 4.49 -22.14
CA ILE A 57 -8.36 3.95 -20.80
C ILE A 57 -9.79 4.27 -20.37
N GLU A 58 -10.24 5.51 -20.56
CA GLU A 58 -11.61 5.92 -20.22
C GLU A 58 -12.67 5.16 -21.02
N SER A 59 -12.45 5.00 -22.33
CA SER A 59 -13.32 4.21 -23.19
C SER A 59 -13.39 2.74 -22.76
N CYS A 60 -12.23 2.11 -22.52
CA CYS A 60 -12.20 0.74 -22.03
C CYS A 60 -12.90 0.62 -20.68
N ALA A 61 -12.65 1.55 -19.76
CA ALA A 61 -13.25 1.51 -18.44
C ALA A 61 -14.79 1.58 -18.47
N LYS A 62 -15.35 2.33 -19.41
CA LYS A 62 -16.80 2.56 -19.57
C LYS A 62 -17.51 1.50 -20.43
N GLU A 63 -16.89 1.08 -21.51
CA GLU A 63 -17.57 0.32 -22.58
C GLU A 63 -17.30 -1.19 -22.53
N VAL A 64 -16.21 -1.62 -21.89
CA VAL A 64 -15.78 -3.03 -21.89
C VAL A 64 -16.32 -3.75 -20.64
N SER A 65 -16.91 -4.92 -20.84
CA SER A 65 -17.31 -5.79 -19.73
C SER A 65 -16.11 -6.50 -19.10
N ASP A 66 -16.25 -6.98 -17.88
CA ASP A 66 -15.16 -7.68 -17.21
C ASP A 66 -14.71 -8.93 -17.96
N GLU A 67 -15.66 -9.68 -18.51
CA GLU A 67 -15.42 -10.93 -19.24
C GLU A 67 -14.55 -10.68 -20.45
N LYS A 68 -14.89 -9.66 -21.26
CA LYS A 68 -14.11 -9.26 -22.44
C LYS A 68 -12.72 -8.76 -22.05
N LEU A 69 -12.61 -8.04 -20.93
CA LEU A 69 -11.31 -7.58 -20.45
C LEU A 69 -10.41 -8.75 -20.04
N ILE A 70 -10.96 -9.75 -19.34
CA ILE A 70 -10.22 -10.96 -18.95
C ILE A 70 -9.78 -11.76 -20.18
N GLU A 71 -10.68 -11.95 -21.15
CA GLU A 71 -10.35 -12.62 -22.41
C GLU A 71 -9.23 -11.90 -23.16
N ALA A 72 -9.29 -10.58 -23.24
CA ALA A 72 -8.23 -9.77 -23.84
C ALA A 72 -6.90 -9.94 -23.10
N PHE A 73 -6.88 -9.93 -21.76
CA PHE A 73 -5.66 -10.19 -20.97
C PHE A 73 -5.07 -11.56 -21.27
N ARG A 74 -5.90 -12.61 -21.42
CA ARG A 74 -5.44 -13.96 -21.78
C ARG A 74 -4.89 -14.04 -23.20
N ALA A 75 -5.47 -13.29 -24.13
CA ALA A 75 -5.02 -13.26 -25.52
C ALA A 75 -3.70 -12.51 -25.67
N VAL A 76 -3.57 -11.33 -25.05
CA VAL A 76 -2.41 -10.45 -25.19
C VAL A 76 -1.27 -10.86 -24.25
N LYS A 77 -1.58 -11.41 -23.07
CA LYS A 77 -0.62 -11.81 -22.02
C LYS A 77 0.37 -10.68 -21.65
N PRO A 78 -0.12 -9.53 -21.18
CA PRO A 78 0.73 -8.37 -20.92
C PRO A 78 1.72 -8.63 -19.78
N SER A 79 2.97 -8.19 -19.93
CA SER A 79 3.95 -8.29 -18.85
C SER A 79 3.72 -7.22 -17.78
N LEU A 80 4.06 -7.50 -16.50
CA LEU A 80 3.99 -6.51 -15.43
C LEU A 80 5.00 -5.37 -15.64
N TYR A 81 4.52 -4.23 -16.12
CA TYR A 81 5.30 -3.00 -16.28
C TYR A 81 5.06 -2.03 -15.10
N PRO A 82 6.05 -1.21 -14.67
CA PRO A 82 7.46 -1.21 -15.05
C PRO A 82 8.38 -2.14 -14.24
N GLU A 83 7.98 -2.61 -13.06
CA GLU A 83 8.90 -3.30 -12.12
C GLU A 83 8.49 -4.74 -11.77
N GLY A 84 7.66 -5.41 -12.58
CA GLY A 84 7.26 -6.78 -12.25
C GLY A 84 6.36 -6.89 -11.01
N ILE A 85 5.83 -5.77 -10.52
CA ILE A 85 5.02 -5.73 -9.29
C ILE A 85 3.57 -6.09 -9.65
N PRO A 86 2.98 -7.11 -9.00
CA PRO A 86 1.60 -7.50 -9.24
C PRO A 86 0.61 -6.35 -9.03
N PHE A 87 -0.53 -6.42 -9.72
CA PHE A 87 -1.69 -5.58 -9.44
C PHE A 87 -2.59 -6.29 -8.44
N ARG A 88 -2.78 -5.71 -7.25
CA ARG A 88 -3.50 -6.33 -6.13
C ARG A 88 -4.66 -5.46 -5.64
N GLY A 89 -5.67 -5.29 -6.49
CA GLY A 89 -6.84 -4.48 -6.19
C GLY A 89 -7.91 -5.18 -5.35
N ASN A 90 -9.04 -4.49 -5.16
CA ASN A 90 -10.22 -5.03 -4.48
C ASN A 90 -11.14 -5.82 -5.42
N TYR A 91 -11.11 -5.51 -6.71
CA TYR A 91 -11.94 -6.12 -7.73
C TYR A 91 -11.11 -6.92 -8.74
N TYR A 92 -9.88 -6.48 -9.02
CA TYR A 92 -8.97 -7.11 -9.96
C TYR A 92 -7.65 -7.51 -9.31
N THR A 93 -7.21 -8.71 -9.64
CA THR A 93 -5.87 -9.20 -9.31
C THR A 93 -5.16 -9.65 -10.58
N TYR A 94 -3.93 -9.19 -10.79
CA TYR A 94 -3.11 -9.60 -11.91
C TYR A 94 -1.66 -9.84 -11.50
N LEU A 95 -1.18 -11.06 -11.74
CA LEU A 95 0.14 -11.52 -11.32
C LEU A 95 1.18 -11.55 -12.45
N GLY A 96 0.82 -11.10 -13.66
CA GLY A 96 1.75 -11.06 -14.81
C GLY A 96 1.77 -12.32 -15.67
N ASP A 97 0.85 -13.25 -15.45
CA ASP A 97 0.75 -14.55 -16.11
C ASP A 97 -0.25 -14.58 -17.28
N GLY A 98 -0.78 -13.41 -17.66
CA GLY A 98 -1.89 -13.29 -18.62
C GLY A 98 -3.27 -13.61 -18.04
N ASN A 99 -3.36 -14.03 -16.78
CA ASN A 99 -4.63 -14.37 -16.14
C ASN A 99 -5.10 -13.23 -15.20
N LEU A 100 -5.90 -12.31 -15.76
CA LEU A 100 -6.62 -11.33 -14.96
C LEU A 100 -7.75 -12.00 -14.17
N GLN A 101 -7.78 -11.80 -12.85
CA GLN A 101 -8.74 -12.44 -11.95
C GLN A 101 -9.71 -11.41 -11.36
N LEU A 102 -11.01 -11.70 -11.37
CA LEU A 102 -12.04 -10.92 -10.68
C LEU A 102 -12.14 -11.32 -9.21
N ARG A 103 -11.15 -10.90 -8.43
CA ARG A 103 -11.15 -11.10 -6.98
C ARG A 103 -10.38 -10.00 -6.28
N SER A 104 -10.74 -9.79 -5.02
CA SER A 104 -9.95 -8.97 -4.10
C SER A 104 -8.67 -9.69 -3.72
N SER A 105 -7.58 -8.91 -3.62
CA SER A 105 -6.32 -9.31 -2.98
C SER A 105 -6.02 -8.47 -1.73
N TRP A 106 -6.99 -7.69 -1.25
CA TRP A 106 -6.75 -6.77 -0.13
C TRP A 106 -6.46 -7.49 1.18
N SER A 107 -7.03 -8.68 1.41
CA SER A 107 -6.72 -9.46 2.60
C SER A 107 -5.27 -9.90 2.66
N GLU A 108 -4.72 -10.30 1.51
CA GLU A 108 -3.32 -10.68 1.34
C GLU A 108 -2.41 -9.47 1.50
N VAL A 109 -2.78 -8.33 0.91
CA VAL A 109 -2.06 -7.06 1.10
C VAL A 109 -2.01 -6.68 2.59
N LYS A 110 -3.13 -6.75 3.32
CA LYS A 110 -3.17 -6.41 4.75
C LYS A 110 -2.25 -7.33 5.56
N ARG A 111 -2.27 -8.64 5.28
CA ARG A 111 -1.35 -9.60 5.91
C ARG A 111 0.11 -9.23 5.67
N ASP A 112 0.47 -8.92 4.43
CA ASP A 112 1.83 -8.50 4.09
C ASP A 112 2.20 -7.20 4.83
N VAL A 113 1.28 -6.25 4.96
CA VAL A 113 1.48 -5.02 5.74
C VAL A 113 1.74 -5.34 7.22
N TYR A 114 0.98 -6.26 7.82
CA TYR A 114 1.23 -6.67 9.21
C TYR A 114 2.60 -7.31 9.40
N GLU A 115 3.02 -8.18 8.47
CA GLU A 115 4.35 -8.81 8.54
C GLU A 115 5.50 -7.80 8.45
N VAL A 116 5.37 -6.76 7.63
CA VAL A 116 6.41 -5.72 7.55
C VAL A 116 6.39 -4.81 8.78
N LEU A 117 5.21 -4.55 9.36
CA LEU A 117 5.07 -3.76 10.59
C LEU A 117 5.59 -4.50 11.82
N GLU A 118 5.41 -5.82 11.90
CA GLU A 118 5.97 -6.64 12.97
C GLU A 118 7.51 -6.56 13.01
N LYS A 119 8.15 -6.57 11.84
CA LYS A 119 9.61 -6.50 11.70
C LYS A 119 10.15 -5.08 11.88
N GLY A 120 9.40 -4.07 11.45
CA GLY A 120 9.86 -2.69 11.34
C GLY A 120 9.30 -1.72 12.39
N GLY A 121 8.27 -2.12 13.14
CA GLY A 121 7.61 -1.35 14.19
C GLY A 121 7.14 0.04 13.74
N GLU A 122 7.26 1.02 14.66
CA GLU A 122 6.83 2.41 14.43
C GLU A 122 7.52 3.09 13.25
N ARG A 123 8.74 2.68 12.91
CA ARG A 123 9.50 3.23 11.79
C ARG A 123 8.87 2.91 10.45
N VAL A 124 8.55 1.64 10.22
CA VAL A 124 7.88 1.20 8.98
C VAL A 124 6.45 1.71 8.95
N TYR A 125 5.76 1.75 10.10
CA TYR A 125 4.47 2.40 10.22
C TYR A 125 4.51 3.85 9.73
N ALA A 126 5.41 4.67 10.27
CA ALA A 126 5.52 6.08 9.91
C ALA A 126 5.91 6.27 8.44
N PHE A 127 6.80 5.42 7.92
CA PHE A 127 7.20 5.45 6.51
C PHE A 127 6.03 5.16 5.57
N LEU A 128 5.29 4.06 5.79
CA LEU A 128 4.14 3.70 4.98
C LEU A 128 3.03 4.75 5.10
N ARG A 129 2.75 5.24 6.31
CA ARG A 129 1.75 6.28 6.54
C ARG A 129 2.12 7.57 5.82
N ALA A 130 3.38 7.99 5.89
CA ALA A 130 3.87 9.18 5.18
C ALA A 130 3.71 9.05 3.66
N ILE A 131 4.10 7.92 3.07
CA ILE A 131 3.93 7.70 1.63
C ILE A 131 2.46 7.69 1.23
N VAL A 132 1.59 7.02 2.00
CA VAL A 132 0.14 7.01 1.74
C VAL A 132 -0.40 8.44 1.68
N GLU A 133 -0.13 9.26 2.70
CA GLU A 133 -0.68 10.62 2.77
C GLU A 133 -0.15 11.51 1.65
N LEU A 134 1.15 11.48 1.38
CA LEU A 134 1.76 12.26 0.31
C LEU A 134 1.27 11.80 -1.08
N THR A 135 1.04 10.51 -1.26
CA THR A 135 0.49 9.97 -2.52
C THR A 135 -0.98 10.38 -2.70
N GLU A 136 -1.79 10.38 -1.63
CA GLU A 136 -3.15 10.92 -1.66
C GLU A 136 -3.17 12.43 -2.00
N GLU A 137 -2.17 13.20 -1.56
CA GLU A 137 -2.00 14.61 -1.95
C GLU A 137 -1.64 14.75 -3.45
N LEU A 138 -0.76 13.89 -3.98
CA LEU A 138 -0.42 13.87 -5.41
C LEU A 138 -1.62 13.52 -6.28
N LEU A 139 -2.43 12.54 -5.86
CA LEU A 139 -3.64 12.12 -6.57
C LEU A 139 -4.72 13.21 -6.67
N LYS A 140 -4.66 14.25 -5.84
CA LYS A 140 -5.55 15.43 -5.97
C LYS A 140 -5.10 16.39 -7.07
N LYS A 141 -3.82 16.33 -7.47
CA LYS A 141 -3.18 17.26 -8.40
C LYS A 141 -2.89 16.63 -9.76
N TYR A 142 -2.64 15.33 -9.78
CA TYR A 142 -2.15 14.61 -10.94
C TYR A 142 -2.95 13.34 -11.20
N GLU A 143 -2.89 12.87 -12.44
CA GLU A 143 -3.51 11.62 -12.85
C GLU A 143 -2.80 10.40 -12.24
N PRO A 144 -3.49 9.25 -12.12
CA PRO A 144 -2.91 8.06 -11.51
C PRO A 144 -1.60 7.61 -12.13
N ARG A 145 -1.50 7.68 -13.46
CA ARG A 145 -0.29 7.26 -14.18
C ARG A 145 0.92 8.08 -13.77
N TYR A 146 0.76 9.39 -13.61
CA TYR A 146 1.81 10.25 -13.09
C TYR A 146 2.23 9.79 -11.69
N CYS A 147 1.27 9.50 -10.81
CA CYS A 147 1.54 9.09 -9.42
C CYS A 147 2.22 7.70 -9.33
N TYR A 148 2.00 6.81 -10.31
CA TYR A 148 2.75 5.56 -10.41
C TYR A 148 4.21 5.78 -10.82
N LEU A 149 4.46 6.75 -11.72
CA LEU A 149 5.79 7.04 -12.26
C LEU A 149 6.61 7.96 -11.35
N PHE A 150 5.95 8.84 -10.60
CA PHE A 150 6.58 9.88 -9.78
C PHE A 150 5.93 9.91 -8.41
N GLY A 151 6.49 9.11 -7.49
CA GLY A 151 6.13 9.14 -6.08
C GLY A 151 6.76 10.32 -5.34
N PRO A 152 6.39 10.52 -4.07
CA PRO A 152 7.02 11.48 -3.19
C PRO A 152 8.54 11.28 -3.10
N ASP A 153 9.29 12.38 -3.00
CA ASP A 153 10.72 12.34 -2.76
C ASP A 153 11.03 11.93 -1.30
N TYR A 154 12.24 11.43 -1.08
CA TYR A 154 12.63 10.90 0.21
C TYR A 154 12.67 11.97 1.33
N GLU A 155 13.05 13.20 1.01
CA GLU A 155 13.11 14.28 2.00
C GLU A 155 11.71 14.63 2.53
N SER A 156 10.74 14.76 1.62
CA SER A 156 9.34 14.99 1.96
C SER A 156 8.78 13.85 2.84
N ILE A 157 9.16 12.60 2.55
CA ILE A 157 8.75 11.45 3.37
C ILE A 157 9.35 11.54 4.77
N LEU A 158 10.65 11.81 4.90
CA LEU A 158 11.32 11.94 6.20
C LEU A 158 10.73 13.07 7.04
N ARG A 159 10.36 14.18 6.40
CA ARG A 159 9.68 15.31 7.06
C ARG A 159 8.32 14.87 7.61
N ARG A 160 7.50 14.19 6.80
CA ARG A 160 6.20 13.67 7.23
C ARG A 160 6.34 12.58 8.30
N MET A 161 7.35 11.72 8.23
CA MET A 161 7.66 10.75 9.30
C MET A 161 7.97 11.44 10.63
N ARG A 162 8.76 12.52 10.60
CA ARG A 162 9.05 13.32 11.81
C ARG A 162 7.79 13.95 12.39
N GLU A 163 6.87 14.44 11.55
CA GLU A 163 5.58 14.97 11.99
C GLU A 163 4.73 13.88 12.66
N ILE A 164 4.73 12.65 12.13
CA ILE A 164 3.98 11.51 12.67
C ILE A 164 4.55 11.02 14.01
N LEU A 165 5.88 10.92 14.12
CA LEU A 165 6.56 10.34 15.28
C LEU A 165 6.96 11.36 16.36
N GLY A 166 7.02 12.64 16.03
CA GLY A 166 7.55 13.69 16.90
C GLY A 166 9.08 13.64 17.07
N ARG A 167 9.78 12.72 16.40
CA ARG A 167 11.24 12.54 16.45
C ARG A 167 11.80 12.18 15.09
N ILE A 168 13.10 12.41 14.92
CA ILE A 168 13.81 12.02 13.70
C ILE A 168 14.02 10.51 13.74
N GLU A 169 13.43 9.82 12.78
CA GLU A 169 13.69 8.40 12.52
C GLU A 169 13.71 8.16 11.01
N VAL A 170 14.62 7.31 10.56
CA VAL A 170 14.89 7.07 9.14
C VAL A 170 14.78 5.58 8.83
N PRO A 171 14.07 5.15 7.76
CA PRO A 171 14.05 3.76 7.33
C PRO A 171 15.46 3.21 7.11
N THR A 172 15.68 1.98 7.53
CA THR A 172 16.94 1.24 7.35
C THR A 172 16.95 0.53 5.99
N PRO A 173 18.13 0.15 5.45
CA PRO A 173 18.22 -0.69 4.26
C PRO A 173 17.40 -1.98 4.35
N ARG A 174 17.31 -2.58 5.55
CA ARG A 174 16.52 -3.79 5.80
C ARG A 174 15.02 -3.55 5.62
N ASP A 175 14.51 -2.40 6.09
CA ASP A 175 13.10 -2.06 5.94
C ASP A 175 12.73 -1.96 4.46
N PHE A 176 13.55 -1.30 3.64
CA PHE A 176 13.33 -1.23 2.20
C PHE A 176 13.34 -2.60 1.53
N ALA A 177 14.25 -3.49 1.92
CA ALA A 177 14.33 -4.84 1.36
C ALA A 177 13.04 -5.63 1.64
N ILE A 178 12.55 -5.60 2.88
CA ILE A 178 11.32 -6.28 3.30
C ILE A 178 10.09 -5.69 2.58
N LEU A 179 9.99 -4.36 2.52
CA LEU A 179 8.89 -3.65 1.86
C LEU A 179 8.83 -3.90 0.35
N LYS A 180 9.99 -4.03 -0.32
CA LYS A 180 10.06 -4.42 -1.73
C LYS A 180 9.67 -5.88 -1.93
N ALA A 181 10.19 -6.78 -1.10
CA ALA A 181 9.91 -8.22 -1.20
C ALA A 181 8.43 -8.54 -1.01
N SER A 182 7.71 -7.78 -0.18
CA SER A 182 6.27 -7.90 0.00
C SER A 182 5.43 -7.24 -1.10
N GLY A 183 6.08 -6.59 -2.09
CA GLY A 183 5.41 -5.89 -3.18
C GLY A 183 4.55 -4.71 -2.73
N ILE A 184 4.76 -4.19 -1.50
CA ILE A 184 4.03 -3.02 -0.97
C ILE A 184 4.68 -1.73 -1.47
N TYR A 185 5.99 -1.75 -1.69
CA TYR A 185 6.79 -0.58 -1.99
C TYR A 185 7.67 -0.80 -3.22
N TYR A 186 7.91 0.28 -3.95
CA TYR A 186 8.88 0.31 -5.04
C TYR A 186 9.52 1.68 -5.22
N LYS A 187 10.65 1.71 -5.93
CA LYS A 187 11.30 2.97 -6.28
C LYS A 187 10.66 3.49 -7.56
N SER A 188 10.27 4.75 -7.57
CA SER A 188 9.73 5.42 -8.75
C SER A 188 10.65 6.59 -9.13
N GLY A 189 10.23 7.37 -10.12
CA GLY A 189 10.95 8.53 -10.60
C GLY A 189 12.17 8.20 -11.46
N SER A 190 13.03 9.20 -11.63
CA SER A 190 14.24 9.08 -12.44
C SER A 190 15.46 8.88 -11.55
N ARG A 191 16.60 8.50 -12.13
CA ARG A 191 17.88 8.44 -11.41
C ARG A 191 18.25 9.77 -10.72
N ARG A 192 17.86 10.90 -11.33
CA ARG A 192 18.13 12.25 -10.80
C ARG A 192 17.12 12.69 -9.74
N TYR A 193 15.89 12.21 -9.84
CA TYR A 193 14.78 12.53 -8.95
C TYR A 193 14.08 11.24 -8.54
N PRO A 194 14.66 10.48 -7.59
CA PRO A 194 14.09 9.22 -7.14
C PRO A 194 12.84 9.47 -6.30
N GLY A 195 11.76 8.83 -6.69
CA GLY A 195 10.51 8.76 -5.94
C GLY A 195 10.39 7.45 -5.16
N HIS A 196 9.48 7.45 -4.20
CA HIS A 196 9.17 6.31 -3.35
C HIS A 196 7.67 6.07 -3.37
N SER A 197 7.24 4.93 -3.90
CA SER A 197 5.82 4.69 -4.17
C SER A 197 5.31 3.41 -3.53
N ILE A 198 4.02 3.41 -3.22
CA ILE A 198 3.22 2.21 -3.03
C ILE A 198 2.26 2.08 -4.22
N PRO A 199 1.91 0.86 -4.68
CA PRO A 199 0.90 0.70 -5.73
C PRO A 199 -0.41 1.38 -5.32
N LEU A 200 -1.00 2.19 -6.20
CA LEU A 200 -2.15 3.00 -5.85
C LEU A 200 -3.35 2.13 -5.46
N GLU A 201 -3.51 0.98 -6.12
CA GLU A 201 -4.58 0.01 -5.90
C GLU A 201 -4.60 -0.62 -4.51
N ILE A 202 -3.47 -0.58 -3.79
CA ILE A 202 -3.34 -1.10 -2.44
C ILE A 202 -3.47 -0.03 -1.35
N ILE A 203 -3.49 1.26 -1.72
CA ILE A 203 -3.54 2.38 -0.75
C ILE A 203 -4.65 2.19 0.30
N PRO A 204 -5.91 1.87 -0.06
CA PRO A 204 -6.96 1.71 0.95
C PRO A 204 -6.66 0.55 1.91
N ALA A 205 -6.25 -0.60 1.40
CA ALA A 205 -5.91 -1.77 2.23
C ALA A 205 -4.73 -1.48 3.16
N VAL A 206 -3.68 -0.80 2.67
CA VAL A 206 -2.54 -0.38 3.49
C VAL A 206 -2.99 0.59 4.58
N LYS A 207 -3.83 1.57 4.24
CA LYS A 207 -4.35 2.55 5.20
C LYS A 207 -5.16 1.90 6.31
N GLU A 208 -6.08 1.00 5.95
CA GLU A 208 -6.87 0.22 6.90
C GLU A 208 -5.97 -0.61 7.82
N ALA A 209 -4.97 -1.32 7.27
CA ALA A 209 -4.03 -2.10 8.08
C ALA A 209 -3.20 -1.23 9.04
N LEU A 210 -2.74 -0.06 8.61
CA LEU A 210 -2.02 0.88 9.48
C LEU A 210 -2.91 1.38 10.62
N GLU A 211 -4.17 1.69 10.35
CA GLU A 211 -5.13 2.14 11.37
C GLU A 211 -5.48 1.04 12.38
N GLU A 212 -5.72 -0.18 11.89
CA GLU A 212 -5.92 -1.37 12.72
C GLU A 212 -4.70 -1.60 13.62
N TRP A 213 -3.49 -1.63 13.04
CA TRP A 213 -2.24 -1.82 13.78
C TRP A 213 -2.02 -0.75 14.85
N ARG A 214 -2.26 0.54 14.54
CA ARG A 214 -2.10 1.62 15.52
C ARG A 214 -3.07 1.48 16.69
N ARG A 215 -4.30 1.02 16.44
CA ARG A 215 -5.29 0.74 17.49
C ARG A 215 -4.85 -0.41 18.38
N PHE A 216 -4.33 -1.51 17.82
CA PHE A 216 -3.84 -2.64 18.59
C PHE A 216 -2.61 -2.29 19.44
N SER A 217 -1.60 -1.65 18.85
CA SER A 217 -0.40 -1.20 19.57
C SER A 217 -0.74 -0.23 20.71
N GLY A 218 -1.70 0.66 20.49
CA GLY A 218 -2.20 1.57 21.53
C GLY A 218 -2.94 0.88 22.66
N ARG A 219 -3.68 -0.21 22.41
CA ARG A 219 -4.32 -1.01 23.47
C ARG A 219 -3.30 -1.77 24.29
N LEU A 220 -2.37 -2.46 23.64
CA LEU A 220 -1.30 -3.20 24.33
C LEU A 220 -0.51 -2.29 25.29
N ALA A 221 -0.16 -1.08 24.83
CA ALA A 221 0.55 -0.11 25.67
C ALA A 221 -0.25 0.29 26.93
N ARG A 222 -1.57 0.42 26.83
CA ARG A 222 -2.45 0.75 27.97
C ARG A 222 -2.60 -0.43 28.93
N GLU A 223 -2.75 -1.64 28.41
CA GLU A 223 -2.84 -2.86 29.22
C GLU A 223 -1.55 -3.11 30.00
N VAL A 224 -0.38 -2.95 29.35
CA VAL A 224 0.93 -3.05 30.01
C VAL A 224 1.10 -1.96 31.08
N ALA A 225 0.68 -0.72 30.80
CA ALA A 225 0.75 0.36 31.78
C ALA A 225 -0.17 0.11 32.99
N SER A 226 -1.38 -0.41 32.76
CA SER A 226 -2.32 -0.79 33.82
C SER A 226 -1.81 -1.96 34.67
N ALA A 227 -1.18 -2.97 34.06
CA ALA A 227 -0.59 -4.10 34.78
C ALA A 227 0.57 -3.66 35.69
N LYS A 228 1.46 -2.80 35.17
CA LYS A 228 2.59 -2.24 35.95
C LYS A 228 2.14 -1.39 37.13
N SER A 229 1.04 -0.64 36.99
CA SER A 229 0.50 0.18 38.07
C SER A 229 -0.22 -0.66 39.14
N SER A 230 -0.74 -1.84 38.79
CA SER A 230 -1.30 -2.80 39.76
C SER A 230 -0.26 -3.61 40.53
N GLU A 231 0.95 -3.81 39.99
CA GLU A 231 2.06 -4.50 40.69
C GLU A 231 2.80 -3.60 41.69
N THR A 232 2.71 -2.27 41.55
CA THR A 232 3.35 -1.30 42.46
C THR A 232 2.47 -0.87 43.65
N ALA A 233 1.27 -1.42 43.81
CA ALA A 233 0.46 -1.16 45.00
C ALA A 233 1.09 -1.85 46.24
N PRO A 234 1.43 -1.11 47.32
CA PRO A 234 1.99 -1.73 48.50
C PRO A 234 0.97 -2.70 49.12
N ARG A 235 1.42 -3.91 49.44
CA ARG A 235 0.69 -4.80 50.35
C ARG A 235 0.68 -4.16 51.74
N GLU A 236 -0.31 -3.33 52.01
CA GLU A 236 -0.60 -2.88 53.37
C GLU A 236 -1.23 -4.02 54.17
N GLY A 237 -0.59 -4.35 55.30
CA GLY A 237 -1.27 -4.89 56.47
C GLY A 237 -1.05 -6.37 56.77
N SER A 238 -0.13 -6.67 57.67
CA SER A 238 -0.47 -7.24 58.98
C SER A 238 0.80 -7.57 59.79
N SER A 239 1.17 -6.69 60.71
CA SER A 239 1.91 -7.09 61.91
C SER A 239 1.21 -6.51 63.12
N SER A 240 0.36 -7.35 63.72
CA SER A 240 -0.32 -7.11 64.98
C SER A 240 0.72 -6.93 66.09
N VAL A 241 0.59 -5.82 66.82
CA VAL A 241 1.36 -5.55 68.05
C VAL A 241 0.65 -6.27 69.20
N GLU A 242 1.26 -7.33 69.74
CA GLU A 242 0.92 -7.87 71.06
C GLU A 242 1.71 -7.09 72.12
N SER A 243 0.99 -6.28 72.90
CA SER A 243 1.50 -5.60 74.10
C SER A 243 1.47 -6.57 75.29
N GLY A 244 2.65 -7.05 75.70
CA GLY A 244 2.85 -7.79 76.96
C GLY A 244 3.09 -6.84 78.13
N GLU A 245 2.17 -6.80 79.09
CA GLU A 245 2.37 -6.21 80.42
C GLU A 245 3.32 -7.10 81.25
N TYR A 246 4.50 -6.59 81.58
CA TYR A 246 5.41 -7.21 82.55
C TYR A 246 5.28 -6.49 83.89
N ARG A 247 4.70 -7.17 84.88
CA ARG A 247 4.66 -6.75 86.29
C ARG A 247 6.06 -6.91 86.90
N GLY A 248 6.62 -5.81 87.40
CA GLY A 248 7.75 -5.83 88.31
C GLY A 248 7.31 -6.14 89.73
N GLY A 249 8.07 -6.97 90.44
CA GLY A 249 7.91 -7.21 91.87
C GLY A 249 8.98 -8.17 92.42
N ALA A 250 9.90 -7.59 93.20
CA ALA A 250 10.68 -8.12 94.34
C ALA A 250 11.33 -9.53 94.22
N THR A 251 12.60 -9.75 94.54
CA THR A 251 13.37 -9.43 95.75
C THR A 251 14.85 -9.64 95.47
#